data_AF-A0A7C5L5F5-F1
#
_entry.id   AF-A0A7C5L5F5-F1
#
_cell.length_a   1.000
_cell.length_b   1.000
_cell.length_c   1.000
_cell.angle_alpha   90.00
_cell.angle_beta   90.00
_cell.angle_gamma   90.00
#
_symmetry.space_group_name_H-M   'P 1'
#
loop_
_entity.id
_entity.type
_entity.pdbx_description
1 polymer ?
#
loop_
_entity_poly.entity_id
_entity_poly.type
_entity_poly.pdbx_seq_one_letter_code
_entity_poly.pdbx_strand_id
1 'polypeptide(L)'
;TALGRGRGEILTEIDPLRLKITLILPQTSASTAEVYRRVREEHITPEVDPESVVAALGEGRFELFRNTLGELACEIYPEIGEVVRFLRSLGFKPLVSGSGSGVFYIGEPSAQVRLGARLRGWRVLELASWPGV
;
A
#
# COMPACT_ATOMS: atom_id res chain seq x y z
N THR A 1 16.82 -0.25 -0.04
CA THR A 1 15.49 -0.90 -0.14
C THR A 1 15.72 -2.41 -0.21
N ALA A 2 14.71 -3.26 0.02
CA ALA A 2 14.89 -4.70 -0.12
C ALA A 2 13.63 -5.38 -0.70
N LEU A 3 13.84 -6.50 -1.39
CA LEU A 3 12.82 -7.46 -1.77
C LEU A 3 12.71 -8.55 -0.69
N GLY A 4 11.51 -8.74 -0.14
CA GLY A 4 11.23 -9.80 0.83
C GLY A 4 10.56 -11.02 0.19
N ARG A 5 11.07 -12.22 0.47
CA ARG A 5 10.50 -13.52 0.08
C ARG A 5 10.21 -14.39 1.33
N GLY A 6 9.63 -15.57 1.12
CA GLY A 6 9.16 -16.43 2.22
C GLY A 6 7.92 -15.82 2.87
N ARG A 7 7.96 -15.61 4.19
CA ARG A 7 6.98 -14.80 4.93
C ARG A 7 7.41 -13.32 5.05
N GLY A 8 8.43 -12.93 4.30
CA GLY A 8 9.06 -11.59 4.32
C GLY A 8 10.40 -11.55 5.05
N GLU A 9 10.88 -12.68 5.59
CA GLU A 9 12.13 -12.80 6.34
C GLU A 9 13.37 -12.96 5.46
N ILE A 10 13.21 -13.42 4.22
CA ILE A 10 14.32 -13.61 3.29
C ILE A 10 14.48 -12.32 2.49
N LEU A 11 15.47 -11.50 2.86
CA LEU A 11 15.70 -10.19 2.26
C LEU A 11 16.82 -10.25 1.21
N THR A 12 16.55 -9.70 0.03
CA THR A 12 17.55 -9.38 -0.98
C THR A 12 17.59 -7.88 -1.14
N GLU A 13 18.75 -7.27 -0.91
CA GLU A 13 18.92 -5.83 -1.09
C GLU A 13 18.71 -5.44 -2.54
N ILE A 14 18.07 -4.29 -2.75
CA ILE A 14 17.89 -3.66 -4.05
C ILE A 14 18.22 -2.17 -3.93
N ASP A 15 18.49 -1.56 -5.09
CA ASP A 15 18.86 -0.15 -5.15
C ASP A 15 17.86 0.73 -4.39
N PRO A 16 18.35 1.67 -3.57
CA PRO A 16 17.50 2.56 -2.82
C PRO A 16 16.70 3.46 -3.75
N LEU A 17 15.42 3.63 -3.44
CA LEU A 17 14.53 4.49 -4.20
C LEU A 17 14.40 5.83 -3.49
N ARG A 18 14.14 6.88 -4.28
CA ARG A 18 13.82 8.22 -3.80
C ARG A 18 12.39 8.56 -4.18
N LEU A 19 11.46 8.32 -3.27
CA LEU A 19 10.02 8.49 -3.44
C LEU A 19 9.47 9.45 -2.39
N LYS A 20 8.58 10.33 -2.82
CA LYS A 20 7.65 11.02 -1.93
C LYS A 20 6.39 10.16 -1.82
N ILE A 21 5.93 9.91 -0.60
CA ILE A 21 4.82 9.01 -0.32
C ILE A 21 3.84 9.73 0.58
N THR A 22 2.57 9.71 0.20
CA THR A 22 1.48 10.09 1.10
C THR A 22 0.89 8.85 1.70
N LEU A 23 0.86 8.78 3.03
CA LEU A 23 0.23 7.71 3.80
C LEU A 23 -1.01 8.26 4.52
N ILE A 24 -2.15 7.63 4.32
CA ILE A 24 -3.41 7.90 5.03
C ILE A 24 -3.67 6.76 6.00
N LEU A 25 -3.87 7.11 7.27
CA LEU A 25 -4.20 6.21 8.34
C LEU A 25 -5.66 6.45 8.77
N PRO A 26 -6.58 5.51 8.48
CA PRO A 26 -7.94 5.54 9.04
C PRO A 26 -7.92 5.27 10.55
N GLN A 27 -9.05 5.44 11.22
CA GLN A 27 -9.16 5.16 12.66
C GLN A 27 -9.19 3.66 12.97
N THR A 28 -9.70 2.86 12.05
CA THR A 28 -9.74 1.39 12.16
C THR A 28 -8.33 0.79 12.16
N SER A 29 -8.12 -0.20 13.03
CA SER A 29 -6.92 -1.03 13.07
C SER A 29 -7.23 -2.43 12.53
N ALA A 30 -6.54 -2.85 11.47
CA ALA A 30 -6.73 -4.16 10.86
C ALA A 30 -5.98 -5.26 11.62
N SER A 31 -6.62 -6.40 11.85
CA SER A 31 -5.96 -7.60 12.37
C SER A 31 -5.33 -8.39 11.22
N THR A 32 -4.00 -8.47 11.20
CA THR A 32 -3.27 -9.28 10.22
C THR A 32 -3.78 -10.72 10.20
N ALA A 33 -3.95 -11.35 11.38
CA ALA A 33 -4.44 -12.72 11.47
C ALA A 33 -5.86 -12.89 10.88
N GLU A 34 -6.72 -11.88 11.02
CA GLU A 34 -8.07 -11.92 10.46
C GLU A 34 -8.07 -11.84 8.93
N VAL A 35 -7.27 -10.93 8.37
CA VAL A 35 -7.13 -10.78 6.92
C VAL A 35 -6.57 -12.07 6.30
N TYR A 36 -5.50 -12.63 6.90
CA TYR A 36 -4.93 -13.90 6.43
C TYR A 36 -5.91 -15.07 6.51
N ARG A 37 -6.79 -15.13 7.53
CA ARG A 37 -7.84 -16.17 7.62
C ARG A 37 -8.87 -16.11 6.50
N ARG A 38 -9.00 -14.99 5.79
CA ARG A 38 -9.92 -14.84 4.66
C ARG A 38 -9.31 -15.21 3.31
N VAL A 39 -8.00 -15.44 3.25
CA VAL A 39 -7.34 -15.93 2.05
C VAL A 39 -7.88 -17.31 1.69
N ARG A 40 -8.22 -17.47 0.42
CA ARG A 40 -8.74 -18.71 -0.21
C ARG A 40 -7.91 -19.00 -1.45
N GLU A 41 -8.07 -20.19 -2.03
CA GLU A 41 -7.30 -20.64 -3.19
C GLU A 41 -7.38 -19.64 -4.37
N GLU A 42 -8.55 -19.03 -4.60
CA GLU A 42 -8.70 -18.04 -5.68
C GLU A 42 -7.89 -16.74 -5.48
N HIS A 43 -7.40 -16.48 -4.27
CA HIS A 43 -6.59 -15.31 -3.94
C HIS A 43 -5.09 -15.55 -4.10
N ILE A 44 -4.67 -16.81 -4.31
CA ILE A 44 -3.26 -17.15 -4.48
C ILE A 44 -2.85 -16.74 -5.88
N THR A 45 -2.02 -15.71 -5.97
CA THR A 45 -1.45 -15.26 -7.23
C THR A 45 -0.40 -16.26 -7.71
N PRO A 46 -0.25 -16.44 -9.04
CA PRO A 46 0.91 -17.13 -9.59
C PRO A 46 2.21 -16.51 -9.07
N GLU A 47 3.27 -17.31 -9.08
CA GLU A 47 4.60 -16.81 -8.78
C GLU A 47 4.96 -15.68 -9.76
N VAL A 48 5.32 -14.53 -9.19
CA VAL A 48 5.75 -13.36 -9.96
C VAL A 48 7.27 -13.38 -10.03
N ASP A 49 7.81 -13.22 -11.23
CA ASP A 49 9.26 -13.06 -11.41
C ASP A 49 9.74 -11.85 -10.59
N PRO A 50 10.60 -12.06 -9.59
CA PRO A 50 11.05 -10.97 -8.73
C PRO A 50 11.82 -9.88 -9.47
N GLU A 51 12.54 -10.23 -10.54
CA GLU A 51 13.28 -9.26 -11.34
C GLU A 51 12.31 -8.31 -12.06
N SER A 52 11.17 -8.81 -12.53
CA SER A 52 10.13 -7.98 -13.13
C SER A 52 9.55 -6.94 -12.15
N VAL A 53 9.43 -7.30 -10.87
CA VAL A 53 8.94 -6.39 -9.81
C VAL A 53 9.97 -5.30 -9.55
N VAL A 54 11.25 -5.66 -9.45
CA VAL A 54 12.36 -4.72 -9.23
C VAL A 54 12.52 -3.78 -10.43
N ALA A 55 12.41 -4.29 -11.65
CA ALA A 55 12.45 -3.50 -12.88
C ALA A 55 11.29 -2.47 -12.92
N ALA A 56 10.05 -2.92 -12.69
CA ALA A 56 8.89 -2.03 -12.64
C ALA A 56 9.04 -0.94 -11.56
N LEU A 57 9.65 -1.30 -10.43
CA LEU A 57 9.94 -0.37 -9.34
C LEU A 57 10.96 0.69 -9.74
N GLY A 58 12.06 0.29 -10.40
CA GLY A 58 13.09 1.19 -10.92
C GLY A 58 12.58 2.11 -12.04
N GLU A 59 11.67 1.62 -12.87
CA GLU A 59 10.99 2.39 -13.92
C GLU A 59 9.88 3.32 -13.38
N GLY A 60 9.58 3.27 -12.08
CA GLY A 60 8.51 4.07 -11.47
C GLY A 60 7.10 3.65 -11.89
N ARG A 61 6.92 2.41 -12.34
CA ARG A 61 5.64 1.84 -12.80
C ARG A 61 4.80 1.30 -11.66
N PHE A 62 4.55 2.14 -10.67
CA PHE A 62 3.84 1.77 -9.44
C PHE A 62 2.40 1.29 -9.67
N GLU A 63 1.80 1.64 -10.81
CA GLU A 63 0.47 1.19 -11.21
C GLU A 63 0.36 -0.31 -11.45
N LEU A 64 1.48 -1.00 -11.62
CA LEU A 64 1.51 -2.45 -11.81
C LEU A 64 1.42 -3.21 -10.50
N PHE A 65 1.71 -2.56 -9.37
CA PHE A 65 1.67 -3.20 -8.06
C PHE A 65 0.24 -3.43 -7.60
N ARG A 66 0.04 -4.57 -6.95
CA ARG A 66 -1.24 -4.98 -6.36
C ARG A 66 -1.00 -5.60 -4.99
N ASN A 67 -2.05 -5.65 -4.20
CA ASN A 67 -2.02 -6.30 -2.89
C ASN A 67 -3.37 -6.95 -2.60
N THR A 68 -3.45 -8.27 -2.80
CA THR A 68 -4.65 -9.07 -2.54
C THR A 68 -5.06 -9.04 -1.06
N LEU A 69 -4.11 -8.98 -0.12
CA LEU A 69 -4.43 -8.79 1.30
C LEU A 69 -5.07 -7.42 1.55
N GLY A 70 -4.65 -6.41 0.79
CA GLY A 70 -5.25 -5.09 0.81
C GLY A 70 -6.70 -5.07 0.33
N GLU A 71 -7.00 -5.83 -0.73
CA GLU A 71 -8.36 -6.00 -1.25
C GLU A 71 -9.25 -6.68 -0.19
N LEU A 72 -8.78 -7.78 0.39
CA LEU A 72 -9.47 -8.45 1.50
C LEU A 72 -9.66 -7.54 2.72
N ALA A 73 -8.64 -6.73 3.07
CA ALA A 73 -8.74 -5.78 4.16
C ALA A 73 -9.82 -4.70 3.91
N CYS A 74 -10.02 -4.27 2.67
CA CYS A 74 -11.09 -3.33 2.32
C CYS A 74 -12.50 -3.93 2.48
N GLU A 75 -12.64 -5.24 2.29
CA GLU A 75 -13.90 -5.96 2.49
C GLU A 75 -14.20 -6.16 3.98
N ILE A 76 -13.19 -6.54 4.76
CA ILE A 76 -13.32 -6.81 6.20
C ILE A 76 -13.50 -5.50 6.99
N TYR A 77 -12.77 -4.45 6.61
CA TYR A 77 -12.77 -3.16 7.29
C TYR A 77 -13.19 -2.05 6.31
N PRO A 78 -14.50 -1.71 6.24
CA PRO A 78 -15.04 -0.80 5.24
C PRO A 78 -14.40 0.59 5.21
N GLU A 79 -13.86 1.08 6.34
CA GLU A 79 -13.17 2.37 6.42
C GLU A 79 -11.87 2.38 5.59
N ILE A 80 -11.13 1.27 5.54
CA ILE A 80 -9.94 1.13 4.66
C ILE A 80 -10.39 1.25 3.20
N GLY A 81 -11.47 0.55 2.85
CA GLY A 81 -12.07 0.63 1.51
C GLY A 81 -12.58 2.03 1.18
N GLU A 82 -13.06 2.79 2.16
CA GLU A 82 -13.47 4.19 1.97
C GLU A 82 -12.27 5.07 1.61
N VAL A 83 -11.14 4.93 2.30
CA VAL A 83 -9.90 5.66 1.97
C VAL A 83 -9.46 5.35 0.54
N VAL A 84 -9.46 4.07 0.16
CA VAL A 84 -9.10 3.64 -1.21
C VAL A 84 -10.03 4.25 -2.25
N ARG A 85 -11.35 4.18 -2.05
CA ARG A 85 -12.34 4.75 -2.99
C ARG A 85 -12.22 6.28 -3.09
N PHE A 86 -12.04 6.95 -1.96
CA PHE A 86 -11.85 8.40 -1.92
C PHE A 86 -10.61 8.82 -2.72
N LEU A 87 -9.47 8.17 -2.50
CA LEU A 87 -8.25 8.48 -3.25
C LEU A 87 -8.39 8.19 -4.75
N ARG A 88 -9.04 7.06 -5.12
CA ARG A 88 -9.34 6.75 -6.53
C ARG A 88 -10.25 7.79 -7.18
N SER A 89 -11.25 8.32 -6.46
CA SER A 89 -12.12 9.39 -6.99
C SER A 89 -11.38 10.70 -7.27
N LEU A 90 -10.21 10.89 -6.66
CA LEU A 90 -9.33 12.03 -6.91
C LEU A 90 -8.26 11.74 -7.98
N GLY A 91 -8.32 10.57 -8.64
CA GLY A 91 -7.40 10.17 -9.70
C GLY A 91 -6.09 9.52 -9.22
N PHE A 92 -5.94 9.28 -7.92
CA PHE A 92 -4.77 8.58 -7.40
C PHE A 92 -4.89 7.06 -7.59
N LYS A 93 -3.74 6.37 -7.58
CA LYS A 93 -3.65 4.90 -7.59
C LYS A 93 -3.16 4.41 -6.22
N PRO A 94 -4.04 4.34 -5.21
CA PRO A 94 -3.66 3.94 -3.86
C PRO A 94 -3.47 2.44 -3.73
N LEU A 95 -2.60 2.05 -2.80
CA LEU A 95 -2.41 0.69 -2.33
C LEU A 95 -2.55 0.63 -0.81
N VAL A 96 -3.04 -0.50 -0.31
CA VAL A 96 -3.00 -0.80 1.12
C VAL A 96 -1.62 -1.34 1.46
N SER A 97 -1.01 -0.86 2.54
CA SER A 97 0.24 -1.39 3.08
C SER A 97 -0.02 -2.67 3.88
N GLY A 98 0.59 -3.79 3.49
CA GLY A 98 0.41 -5.08 4.16
C GLY A 98 -1.06 -5.52 4.23
N SER A 99 -1.51 -5.96 5.40
CA SER A 99 -2.93 -6.30 5.65
C SER A 99 -3.79 -5.08 6.04
N GLY A 100 -3.30 -3.85 5.82
CA GLY A 100 -3.91 -2.62 6.33
C GLY A 100 -3.44 -2.25 7.74
N SER A 101 -3.91 -1.13 8.30
CA SER A 101 -4.93 -0.22 7.77
C SER A 101 -4.40 0.93 6.90
N GLY A 102 -3.08 1.12 6.83
CA GLY A 102 -2.49 2.22 6.09
C GLY A 102 -2.73 2.12 4.59
N VAL A 103 -3.18 3.22 3.98
CA VAL A 103 -3.37 3.35 2.53
C VAL A 103 -2.43 4.42 2.01
N PHE A 104 -1.63 4.12 1.00
CA PHE A 104 -0.63 5.04 0.48
C PHE A 104 -0.73 5.21 -1.03
N TYR A 105 -0.14 6.30 -1.52
CA TYR A 105 0.17 6.49 -2.94
C TYR A 105 1.49 7.26 -3.07
N ILE A 106 2.12 7.15 -4.24
CA ILE A 106 3.34 7.88 -4.56
C ILE A 106 2.96 9.31 -4.98
N GLY A 107 3.55 10.29 -4.29
CA GLY A 107 3.27 11.71 -4.49
C GLY A 107 2.97 12.45 -3.18
N GLU A 108 2.80 13.76 -3.31
CA GLU A 108 2.44 14.67 -2.21
C GLU A 108 0.92 14.83 -2.12
N PRO A 109 0.38 15.13 -0.92
CA PRO A 109 -1.06 15.27 -0.74
C PRO A 109 -1.59 16.58 -1.26
N SER A 110 -2.59 16.48 -2.14
CA SER A 110 -3.36 17.64 -2.58
C SER A 110 -4.17 18.25 -1.43
N ALA A 111 -4.60 19.51 -1.59
CA ALA A 111 -5.48 20.17 -0.64
C ALA A 111 -6.79 19.39 -0.42
N GLN A 112 -7.34 18.76 -1.47
CA GLN A 112 -8.53 17.92 -1.40
C GLN A 112 -8.29 16.68 -0.54
N VAL A 113 -7.13 16.04 -0.66
CA VAL A 113 -6.77 14.88 0.18
C VAL A 113 -6.69 15.30 1.65
N ARG A 114 -6.01 16.41 1.96
CA ARG A 114 -5.89 16.91 3.33
C ARG A 114 -7.25 17.25 3.94
N LEU A 115 -8.09 17.96 3.19
CA LEU A 115 -9.44 18.33 3.64
C LEU A 115 -10.31 17.09 3.84
N GLY A 116 -10.34 16.19 2.85
CA GLY A 116 -11.15 14.98 2.91
C GLY A 116 -10.74 14.02 4.03
N ALA A 117 -9.45 13.91 4.30
CA ALA A 117 -8.93 13.16 5.45
C ALA A 117 -9.32 13.83 6.78
N ARG A 118 -9.10 15.15 6.91
CA ARG A 118 -9.47 15.91 8.12
C ARG A 118 -10.95 15.77 8.47
N LEU A 119 -11.84 15.89 7.48
CA LEU A 119 -13.30 15.77 7.70
C LEU A 119 -13.74 14.39 8.16
N ARG A 120 -12.95 13.35 7.87
CA ARG A 120 -13.22 11.96 8.26
C ARG A 120 -12.39 11.51 9.47
N GLY A 121 -11.57 12.40 10.02
CA GLY A 121 -10.66 12.09 11.12
C GLY A 121 -9.47 11.21 10.72
N TRP A 122 -9.16 11.04 9.43
CA TRP A 122 -7.99 10.27 9.00
C TRP A 122 -6.71 11.08 9.18
N ARG A 123 -5.63 10.41 9.59
CA ARG A 123 -4.31 11.04 9.73
C ARG A 123 -3.55 10.94 8.41
N VAL A 124 -3.08 12.07 7.90
CA VAL A 124 -2.23 12.14 6.70
C VAL A 124 -0.78 12.32 7.13
N LEU A 125 0.10 11.49 6.59
CA LEU A 125 1.55 11.57 6.78
C LEU A 125 2.21 11.76 5.42
N GLU A 126 3.10 12.74 5.35
CA GLU A 126 3.96 13.01 4.21
C GLU A 126 5.33 12.43 4.50
N LEU A 127 5.74 11.48 3.67
CA LEU A 127 6.92 10.67 3.90
C LEU A 127 7.85 10.76 2.70
N ALA A 128 9.13 10.60 2.96
CA ALA A 128 10.14 10.36 1.94
C ALA A 128 10.76 8.99 2.21
N SER A 129 11.08 8.26 1.15
CA SER A 129 11.83 7.01 1.25
C SER A 129 13.19 7.25 1.91
N TRP A 130 13.59 6.34 2.79
CA TRP A 130 14.91 6.34 3.39
C TRP A 130 15.92 5.69 2.42
N PRO A 131 16.91 6.42 1.89
CA PRO A 131 17.83 5.87 0.90
C PRO A 131 18.87 4.90 1.50
N GLY A 132 18.86 4.66 2.81
CA GLY A 132 20.03 4.10 3.48
C GLY A 132 21.11 5.16 3.66
N VAL A 133 22.04 4.92 4.59
CA VAL A 133 23.27 5.72 4.73
C VAL A 133 24.16 5.54 3.50
#